data_AF-A0A1E1L834-F1
#
_entry.id   AF-A0A1E1L834-F1
#
_cell.length_a   1.000
_cell.length_b   1.000
_cell.length_c   1.000
_cell.angle_alpha   90.00
_cell.angle_beta   90.00
_cell.angle_gamma   90.00
#
_symmetry.space_group_name_H-M   'P 1'
#
loop_
_entity.id
_entity.type
_entity.pdbx_description
1 polymer ?
#
loop_
_entity_poly.entity_id
_entity_poly.type
_entity_poly.pdbx_seq_one_letter_code
_entity_poly.pdbx_strand_id
1 'polypeptide(L)'
;MAHHQSNRPPNHHGKVKPPRRKPSNHQRAESKHPQIENNLQNPGGKLYEQKELSLALQVHARTLETDIESRLSHSDISVLRADIPDLTLKSDIAELANTWLRLLDKALFFNLVRRGMREHDQIVIYAEEDDLEGFCSVLDEGTFISLNMQHATSGRHRSFTQTMLGTLAHEMLHAFFHLYSCDTCSHCKKRQGARKGGDGHSGHGPNWCNAMVKVQKAIQHQVAWNVNTSTAASVALEMRTSGWVPRDDQIQRWELTSVDLHAMAQIWSRSTPGGLSR
;
A
#
# COMPACT_ATOMS: atom_id res chain seq x y z
N MET A 1 73.77 33.51 31.16
CA MET A 1 72.41 33.89 31.60
C MET A 1 71.78 34.75 30.52
N ALA A 2 70.76 34.23 29.83
CA ALA A 2 69.66 34.97 29.17
C ALA A 2 68.95 33.97 28.23
N HIS A 3 67.89 33.37 28.74
CA HIS A 3 67.00 32.48 27.97
C HIS A 3 66.13 33.33 27.04
N HIS A 4 66.10 32.95 25.76
CA HIS A 4 65.09 33.40 24.80
C HIS A 4 63.71 32.89 25.25
N GLN A 5 62.84 33.79 25.70
CA GLN A 5 61.42 33.51 25.91
C GLN A 5 60.62 33.87 24.66
N SER A 6 59.89 32.87 24.18
CA SER A 6 58.97 32.94 23.05
C SER A 6 57.70 33.69 23.45
N ASN A 7 57.40 34.80 22.77
CA ASN A 7 56.11 35.48 22.86
C ASN A 7 55.08 34.77 21.97
N ARG A 8 54.15 34.03 22.59
CA ARG A 8 52.87 33.63 21.98
C ARG A 8 51.73 34.37 22.66
N PRO A 9 50.81 34.99 21.92
CA PRO A 9 49.61 35.59 22.50
C PRO A 9 48.60 34.51 22.95
N PRO A 10 47.77 34.79 23.97
CA PRO A 10 46.74 33.86 24.42
C PRO A 10 45.59 33.82 23.41
N ASN A 11 45.30 32.61 22.91
CA ASN A 11 44.24 32.34 21.97
C ASN A 11 42.90 32.24 22.72
N HIS A 12 42.26 33.38 22.99
CA HIS A 12 40.88 33.44 23.50
C HIS A 12 39.87 33.47 22.34
N HIS A 13 39.54 32.30 21.81
CA HIS A 13 38.28 32.10 21.10
C HIS A 13 37.47 31.03 21.82
N GLY A 14 36.61 31.50 22.72
CA GLY A 14 35.57 30.70 23.33
C GLY A 14 34.66 30.14 22.23
N LYS A 15 34.73 28.82 22.02
CA LYS A 15 33.69 28.08 21.30
C LYS A 15 32.41 28.20 22.11
N VAL A 16 31.57 29.17 21.78
CA VAL A 16 30.17 29.20 22.21
C VAL A 16 29.52 27.94 21.64
N LYS A 17 29.32 26.94 22.48
CA LYS A 17 28.55 25.75 22.12
C LYS A 17 27.16 26.24 21.71
N PRO A 18 26.63 25.85 20.54
CA PRO A 18 25.24 26.16 20.21
C PRO A 18 24.35 25.55 21.32
N PRO A 19 23.25 26.22 21.70
CA PRO A 19 22.37 25.69 22.73
C PRO A 19 21.94 24.29 22.30
N ARG A 20 22.26 23.29 23.14
CA ARG A 20 21.75 21.93 22.99
C ARG A 20 20.24 22.05 22.87
N ARG A 21 19.71 21.85 21.66
CA ARG A 21 18.27 21.63 21.46
C ARG A 21 17.91 20.49 22.41
N LYS A 22 17.06 20.78 23.39
CA LYS A 22 16.44 19.74 24.22
C LYS A 22 15.84 18.72 23.24
N PRO A 23 16.08 17.42 23.41
CA PRO A 23 15.37 16.43 22.61
C PRO A 23 13.88 16.73 22.80
N SER A 24 13.19 17.05 21.70
CA SER A 24 11.75 17.18 21.73
C SER A 24 11.24 15.81 22.16
N ASN A 25 10.84 15.71 23.41
CA ASN A 25 10.20 14.54 23.96
C ASN A 25 8.78 14.51 23.37
N HIS A 26 8.68 14.26 22.06
CA HIS A 26 7.46 13.77 21.47
C HIS A 26 7.32 12.33 21.96
N GLN A 27 6.85 12.18 23.20
CA GLN A 27 6.11 10.98 23.57
C GLN A 27 5.04 10.85 22.49
N ARG A 28 5.25 9.89 21.59
CA ARG A 28 4.29 9.52 20.57
C ARG A 28 3.05 9.13 21.36
N ALA A 29 2.01 9.96 21.34
CA ALA A 29 0.78 9.68 22.05
C ALA A 29 0.38 8.23 21.74
N GLU A 30 0.29 7.40 22.79
CA GLU A 30 -0.06 5.99 22.63
C GLU A 30 -1.39 5.90 21.88
N SER A 31 -1.45 5.04 20.86
CA SER A 31 -2.67 4.81 20.11
C SER A 31 -3.72 4.24 21.06
N LYS A 32 -4.96 4.74 20.96
CA LYS A 32 -6.10 4.19 21.71
C LYS A 32 -6.70 2.95 21.04
N HIS A 33 -6.24 2.61 19.84
CA HIS A 33 -6.69 1.42 19.12
C HIS A 33 -5.80 0.22 19.50
N PRO A 34 -6.37 -1.00 19.55
CA PRO A 34 -5.57 -2.20 19.68
C PRO A 34 -4.60 -2.33 18.50
N GLN A 35 -3.45 -2.97 18.71
CA GLN A 35 -2.56 -3.35 17.61
C GLN A 35 -2.98 -4.71 17.07
N ILE A 36 -2.90 -4.88 15.75
CA ILE A 36 -3.28 -6.14 15.09
C ILE A 36 -2.23 -7.26 15.28
N GLU A 37 -1.12 -6.99 15.99
CA GLU A 37 -0.10 -7.99 16.33
C GLU A 37 -0.01 -8.21 17.85
N ASN A 38 -0.67 -9.29 18.30
CA ASN A 38 -0.35 -10.20 19.40
C ASN A 38 -1.62 -11.04 19.66
N ASN A 39 -1.71 -12.23 19.06
CA ASN A 39 -2.79 -13.22 19.23
C ASN A 39 -4.18 -12.83 18.70
N LEU A 40 -4.31 -12.86 17.37
CA LEU A 40 -5.58 -12.73 16.64
C LEU A 40 -6.47 -13.98 16.81
N GLN A 41 -6.89 -14.32 18.04
CA GLN A 41 -7.98 -15.30 18.18
C GLN A 41 -9.31 -14.71 17.67
N ASN A 42 -9.49 -13.38 17.75
CA ASN A 42 -10.71 -12.72 17.25
C ASN A 42 -10.54 -11.21 16.98
N PRO A 43 -9.93 -10.80 15.85
CA PRO A 43 -9.88 -9.38 15.49
C PRO A 43 -11.28 -8.83 15.24
N GLY A 44 -11.63 -7.73 15.92
CA GLY A 44 -12.89 -7.03 15.70
C GLY A 44 -12.82 -6.11 14.49
N GLY A 45 -13.85 -6.12 13.64
CA GLY A 45 -13.96 -5.18 12.53
C GLY A 45 -14.03 -3.73 13.00
N LYS A 46 -13.51 -2.80 12.19
CA LYS A 46 -13.56 -1.35 12.43
C LYS A 46 -12.90 -0.86 13.73
N LEU A 47 -11.91 -1.58 14.26
CA LEU A 47 -11.27 -1.25 15.54
C LEU A 47 -9.87 -0.65 15.43
N TYR A 48 -9.22 -0.70 14.28
CA TYR A 48 -7.78 -0.44 14.17
C TYR A 48 -7.49 0.90 13.49
N GLU A 49 -6.40 1.60 13.83
CA GLU A 49 -5.97 2.73 13.01
C GLU A 49 -5.42 2.19 11.68
N GLN A 50 -5.82 2.75 10.53
CA GLN A 50 -5.32 2.29 9.23
C GLN A 50 -3.78 2.33 9.15
N LYS A 51 -3.16 3.28 9.84
CA LYS A 51 -1.70 3.36 9.98
C LYS A 51 -1.09 2.12 10.65
N GLU A 52 -1.75 1.57 11.66
CA GLU A 52 -1.31 0.39 12.39
C GLU A 52 -1.53 -0.87 11.55
N LEU A 53 -2.67 -0.96 10.86
CA LEU A 53 -2.93 -2.02 9.88
C LEU A 53 -1.88 -2.01 8.77
N SER A 54 -1.58 -0.83 8.22
CA SER A 54 -0.53 -0.65 7.21
C SER A 54 0.83 -1.09 7.73
N LEU A 55 1.18 -0.75 8.97
CA LEU A 55 2.46 -1.13 9.56
C LEU A 55 2.57 -2.64 9.78
N ALA A 56 1.53 -3.25 10.35
CA ALA A 56 1.50 -4.70 10.56
C ALA A 56 1.60 -5.45 9.23
N LEU A 57 0.83 -5.03 8.21
CA LEU A 57 0.92 -5.64 6.89
C LEU A 57 2.32 -5.48 6.27
N GLN A 58 2.97 -4.32 6.46
CA GLN A 58 4.36 -4.11 6.02
C GLN A 58 5.35 -5.04 6.73
N VAL A 59 5.18 -5.27 8.04
CA VAL A 59 6.03 -6.19 8.81
C VAL A 59 5.78 -7.62 8.34
N HIS A 60 4.52 -8.03 8.29
CA HIS A 60 4.09 -9.36 7.85
C HIS A 60 4.51 -9.69 6.40
N ALA A 61 4.63 -8.68 5.54
CA ALA A 61 5.12 -8.85 4.16
C ALA A 61 6.65 -8.79 4.02
N ARG A 62 7.41 -8.32 5.04
CA ARG A 62 8.86 -8.05 4.94
C ARG A 62 9.78 -9.11 5.50
N THR A 63 9.34 -9.94 6.44
CA THR A 63 10.27 -10.73 7.24
C THR A 63 10.74 -11.98 6.49
N LEU A 64 12.06 -12.07 6.25
CA LEU A 64 12.77 -13.30 5.83
C LEU A 64 12.52 -14.48 6.77
N GLU A 65 12.14 -14.20 8.02
CA GLU A 65 11.75 -15.20 9.04
C GLU A 65 10.27 -15.59 8.98
N THR A 66 9.43 -14.85 8.24
CA THR A 66 8.02 -15.15 7.97
C THR A 66 7.78 -15.14 6.46
N ASP A 67 8.55 -15.93 5.73
CA ASP A 67 8.35 -16.06 4.29
C ASP A 67 6.87 -16.41 3.99
N ILE A 68 6.35 -15.99 2.83
CA ILE A 68 5.09 -16.51 2.31
C ILE A 68 5.13 -18.05 2.34
N GLU A 69 6.30 -18.63 2.08
CA GLU A 69 6.53 -20.08 2.13
C GLU A 69 6.26 -20.71 3.50
N SER A 70 6.48 -20.00 4.61
CA SER A 70 6.20 -20.57 5.95
C SER A 70 4.72 -20.55 6.32
N ARG A 71 3.92 -19.76 5.59
CA ARG A 71 2.47 -19.60 5.81
C ARG A 71 1.64 -20.42 4.84
N LEU A 72 2.20 -20.79 3.70
CA LEU A 72 1.54 -21.57 2.68
C LEU A 72 2.01 -23.02 2.71
N SER A 73 1.15 -23.94 2.26
CA SER A 73 1.57 -25.33 2.02
C SER A 73 2.45 -25.40 0.76
N HIS A 74 3.21 -26.49 0.60
CA HIS A 74 3.97 -26.72 -0.65
C HIS A 74 3.07 -26.67 -1.90
N SER A 75 1.86 -27.23 -1.83
CA SER A 75 0.89 -27.16 -2.93
C SER A 75 0.41 -25.73 -3.20
N ASP A 76 0.16 -24.93 -2.15
CA ASP A 76 -0.23 -23.53 -2.28
C ASP A 76 0.89 -22.71 -2.98
N ILE A 77 2.15 -22.94 -2.59
CA ILE A 77 3.32 -22.30 -3.21
C ILE A 77 3.45 -22.70 -4.69
N SER A 78 3.26 -23.98 -5.01
CA SER A 78 3.29 -24.46 -6.39
C SER A 78 2.22 -23.80 -7.26
N VAL A 79 1.01 -23.59 -6.72
CA VAL A 79 -0.05 -22.85 -7.44
C VAL A 79 0.34 -21.39 -7.66
N LEU A 80 0.91 -20.74 -6.64
CA LEU A 80 1.35 -19.34 -6.73
C LEU A 80 2.46 -19.15 -7.77
N ARG A 81 3.38 -20.13 -7.87
CA ARG A 81 4.53 -20.14 -8.78
C ARG A 81 4.23 -20.66 -10.18
N ALA A 82 3.05 -21.24 -10.39
CA ALA A 82 2.69 -21.79 -11.69
C ALA A 82 2.60 -20.68 -12.77
N ASP A 83 2.87 -21.07 -14.01
CA ASP A 83 2.63 -20.18 -15.14
C ASP A 83 1.16 -19.78 -15.20
N ILE A 84 0.92 -18.48 -15.34
CA ILE A 84 -0.43 -17.93 -15.40
C ILE A 84 -0.94 -18.05 -16.83
N PRO A 85 -1.98 -18.86 -17.09
CA PRO A 85 -2.57 -18.96 -18.42
C PRO A 85 -3.21 -17.63 -18.81
N ASP A 86 -3.27 -17.36 -20.11
CA ASP A 86 -4.05 -16.24 -20.62
C ASP A 86 -5.51 -16.69 -20.75
N LEU A 87 -6.33 -16.24 -19.80
CA LEU A 87 -7.73 -16.67 -19.67
C LEU A 87 -8.67 -15.65 -20.33
N THR A 88 -9.62 -16.16 -21.12
CA THR A 88 -10.62 -15.34 -21.80
C THR A 88 -12.04 -15.56 -21.29
N LEU A 89 -12.28 -16.63 -20.52
CA LEU A 89 -13.59 -16.97 -19.98
C LEU A 89 -13.77 -16.39 -18.57
N LYS A 90 -14.94 -15.79 -18.34
CA LYS A 90 -15.32 -15.21 -17.05
C LYS A 90 -15.25 -16.22 -15.90
N SER A 91 -15.67 -17.46 -16.13
CA SER A 91 -15.62 -18.54 -15.15
C SER A 91 -14.20 -18.85 -14.69
N ASP A 92 -13.28 -18.98 -15.63
CA ASP A 92 -11.91 -19.42 -15.37
C ASP A 92 -11.14 -18.32 -14.62
N ILE A 93 -11.40 -17.06 -14.99
CA ILE A 93 -10.87 -15.90 -14.27
C ILE A 93 -11.42 -15.84 -12.85
N ALA A 94 -12.72 -16.08 -12.67
CA ALA A 94 -13.32 -16.10 -11.33
C ALA A 94 -12.72 -17.20 -10.47
N GLU A 95 -12.49 -18.40 -11.03
CA GLU A 95 -11.86 -19.52 -10.31
C GLU A 95 -10.41 -19.21 -9.92
N LEU A 96 -9.63 -18.66 -10.86
CA LEU A 96 -8.26 -18.24 -10.59
C LEU A 96 -8.20 -17.13 -9.54
N ALA A 97 -9.04 -16.10 -9.67
CA ALA A 97 -9.10 -14.98 -8.72
C ALA A 97 -9.52 -15.44 -7.33
N ASN A 98 -10.48 -16.37 -7.20
CA ASN A 98 -10.86 -16.94 -5.90
C ASN A 98 -9.73 -17.77 -5.29
N THR A 99 -8.97 -18.52 -6.11
CA THR A 99 -7.79 -19.24 -5.67
C THR A 99 -6.73 -18.28 -5.14
N TRP A 100 -6.44 -17.22 -5.88
CA TRP A 100 -5.48 -16.20 -5.48
C TRP A 100 -5.93 -15.40 -4.26
N LEU A 101 -7.21 -15.03 -4.16
CA LEU A 101 -7.78 -14.38 -2.98
C LEU A 101 -7.49 -15.19 -1.72
N ARG A 102 -7.72 -16.50 -1.75
CA ARG A 102 -7.44 -17.41 -0.62
C ARG A 102 -5.96 -17.49 -0.29
N LEU A 103 -5.10 -17.61 -1.31
CA LEU A 103 -3.66 -17.73 -1.11
C LEU A 103 -3.06 -16.44 -0.55
N LEU A 104 -3.40 -15.29 -1.14
CA LEU A 104 -2.92 -13.99 -0.69
C LEU A 104 -3.49 -13.61 0.68
N ASP A 105 -4.74 -13.93 0.99
CA ASP A 105 -5.31 -13.64 2.31
C ASP A 105 -4.58 -14.41 3.40
N LYS A 106 -4.31 -15.70 3.17
CA LYS A 106 -3.53 -16.55 4.06
C LYS A 106 -2.08 -16.10 4.19
N ALA A 107 -1.46 -15.73 3.07
CA ALA A 107 -0.06 -15.37 3.02
C ALA A 107 0.23 -13.96 3.52
N LEU A 108 -0.67 -13.00 3.33
CA LEU A 108 -0.37 -11.57 3.52
C LEU A 108 -1.38 -10.88 4.43
N PHE A 109 -2.66 -11.25 4.40
CA PHE A 109 -3.71 -10.51 5.10
C PHE A 109 -4.26 -11.25 6.32
N PHE A 110 -3.42 -12.07 6.95
CA PHE A 110 -3.71 -12.72 8.24
C PHE A 110 -4.95 -13.65 8.23
N ASN A 111 -5.41 -14.13 7.06
CA ASN A 111 -6.70 -14.81 6.87
C ASN A 111 -7.92 -13.97 7.31
N LEU A 112 -7.86 -12.65 7.11
CA LEU A 112 -8.89 -11.73 7.58
C LEU A 112 -9.74 -11.15 6.46
N VAL A 113 -9.21 -10.97 5.26
CA VAL A 113 -9.96 -10.35 4.16
C VAL A 113 -11.17 -11.22 3.81
N ARG A 114 -10.97 -12.51 3.54
CA ARG A 114 -12.09 -13.41 3.20
C ARG A 114 -13.08 -13.59 4.33
N ARG A 115 -12.60 -13.53 5.58
CA ARG A 115 -13.46 -13.68 6.77
C ARG A 115 -14.37 -12.47 6.96
N GLY A 116 -13.91 -11.27 6.60
CA GLY A 116 -14.72 -10.04 6.70
C GLY A 116 -15.59 -9.76 5.49
N MET A 117 -15.30 -10.35 4.34
CA MET A 117 -16.13 -10.26 3.13
C MET A 117 -17.45 -11.05 3.29
N ARG A 118 -18.40 -10.81 2.38
CA ARG A 118 -19.63 -11.59 2.29
C ARG A 118 -19.37 -13.09 2.07
N GLU A 119 -20.32 -13.94 2.43
CA GLU A 119 -20.16 -15.41 2.39
C GLU A 119 -20.08 -15.97 0.97
N HIS A 120 -20.87 -15.40 0.05
CA HIS A 120 -20.96 -15.82 -1.35
C HIS A 120 -20.50 -14.70 -2.29
N ASP A 121 -20.04 -15.06 -3.49
CA ASP A 121 -19.63 -14.11 -4.52
C ASP A 121 -18.57 -13.08 -4.04
N GLN A 122 -17.55 -13.55 -3.31
CA GLN A 122 -16.47 -12.70 -2.81
C GLN A 122 -15.73 -11.97 -3.94
N ILE A 123 -15.59 -12.64 -5.08
CA ILE A 123 -15.11 -12.06 -6.33
C ILE A 123 -16.25 -12.02 -7.34
N VAL A 124 -16.49 -10.85 -7.91
CA VAL A 124 -17.40 -10.65 -9.04
C VAL A 124 -16.58 -10.27 -10.26
N ILE A 125 -16.76 -10.98 -11.35
CA ILE A 125 -16.14 -10.63 -12.62
C ILE A 125 -17.16 -9.90 -13.49
N TYR A 126 -16.81 -8.75 -14.04
CA TYR A 126 -17.68 -7.98 -14.93
C TYR A 126 -16.91 -7.53 -16.18
N ALA A 127 -17.61 -7.00 -17.17
CA ALA A 127 -17.02 -6.54 -18.43
C ALA A 127 -17.82 -5.33 -18.90
N GLU A 128 -17.36 -4.14 -18.49
CA GLU A 128 -17.98 -2.87 -18.86
C GLU A 128 -16.92 -1.90 -19.39
N GLU A 129 -17.33 -1.04 -20.33
CA GLU A 129 -16.50 0.04 -20.89
C GLU A 129 -16.38 1.19 -19.89
N ASP A 130 -15.61 0.96 -18.82
CA ASP A 130 -15.26 1.97 -17.83
C ASP A 130 -13.74 2.10 -17.65
N ASP A 131 -13.35 3.14 -16.91
CA ASP A 131 -11.96 3.45 -16.60
C ASP A 131 -11.42 2.65 -15.39
N LEU A 132 -12.14 1.63 -14.91
CA LEU A 132 -11.79 0.86 -13.72
C LEU A 132 -11.30 -0.55 -14.09
N GLU A 133 -10.09 -0.89 -13.64
CA GLU A 133 -9.57 -2.26 -13.68
C GLU A 133 -10.34 -3.18 -12.72
N GLY A 134 -10.88 -2.62 -11.65
CA GLY A 134 -11.63 -3.30 -10.60
C GLY A 134 -11.92 -2.33 -9.45
N PHE A 135 -12.68 -2.81 -8.46
CA PHE A 135 -13.00 -2.04 -7.26
C PHE A 135 -13.46 -2.94 -6.10
N CYS A 136 -13.17 -2.51 -4.88
CA CYS A 136 -13.76 -3.03 -3.66
C CYS A 136 -15.11 -2.36 -3.38
N SER A 137 -16.17 -3.17 -3.31
CA SER A 137 -17.53 -2.74 -2.97
C SER A 137 -17.86 -3.01 -1.52
N VAL A 138 -18.65 -2.12 -0.93
CA VAL A 138 -19.17 -2.26 0.43
C VAL A 138 -20.66 -1.98 0.38
N LEU A 139 -21.46 -3.04 0.46
CA LEU A 139 -22.91 -2.99 0.47
C LEU A 139 -23.45 -3.54 1.79
N ASP A 140 -24.76 -3.45 2.01
CA ASP A 140 -25.43 -3.96 3.21
C ASP A 140 -25.25 -5.49 3.34
N GLU A 141 -25.20 -6.22 2.22
CA GLU A 141 -24.91 -7.65 2.18
C GLU A 141 -23.44 -8.02 2.45
N GLY A 142 -22.55 -7.03 2.54
CA GLY A 142 -21.15 -7.19 2.88
C GLY A 142 -20.16 -6.68 1.82
N THR A 143 -18.87 -6.84 2.13
CA THR A 143 -17.76 -6.41 1.27
C THR A 143 -17.43 -7.47 0.21
N PHE A 144 -17.19 -7.07 -1.04
CA PHE A 144 -16.73 -7.93 -2.12
C PHE A 144 -15.81 -7.17 -3.10
N ILE A 145 -15.08 -7.90 -3.94
CA ILE A 145 -14.18 -7.32 -4.95
C ILE A 145 -14.75 -7.59 -6.34
N SER A 146 -14.79 -6.56 -7.17
CA SER A 146 -15.15 -6.65 -8.58
C SER A 146 -13.91 -6.48 -9.45
N LEU A 147 -13.76 -7.32 -10.49
CA LEU A 147 -12.66 -7.21 -11.45
C LEU A 147 -13.22 -7.07 -12.87
N ASN A 148 -12.71 -6.08 -13.61
CA ASN A 148 -13.16 -5.76 -14.97
C ASN A 148 -12.34 -6.53 -16.01
N MET A 149 -13.00 -7.39 -16.80
CA MET A 149 -12.39 -8.11 -17.91
C MET A 149 -12.21 -7.27 -19.17
N GLN A 150 -12.80 -6.09 -19.26
CA GLN A 150 -12.68 -5.25 -20.45
C GLN A 150 -11.40 -4.38 -20.43
N HIS A 151 -10.78 -4.20 -19.26
CA HIS A 151 -9.73 -3.19 -19.06
C HIS A 151 -8.27 -3.68 -19.23
N ALA A 152 -7.99 -4.97 -19.47
CA ALA A 152 -6.61 -5.48 -19.35
C ALA A 152 -5.77 -5.59 -20.65
N THR A 153 -5.84 -4.60 -21.56
CA THR A 153 -5.09 -4.63 -22.84
C THR A 153 -4.31 -3.35 -23.24
N SER A 154 -3.92 -2.49 -22.30
CA SER A 154 -3.18 -1.24 -22.65
C SER A 154 -1.63 -1.33 -22.62
N GLY A 155 -1.03 -2.50 -22.37
CA GLY A 155 0.44 -2.65 -22.31
C GLY A 155 0.97 -3.80 -23.17
N ARG A 156 1.84 -3.51 -24.15
CA ARG A 156 2.45 -4.46 -25.13
C ARG A 156 3.25 -5.65 -24.53
N HIS A 157 3.26 -5.86 -23.21
CA HIS A 157 4.12 -6.85 -22.54
C HIS A 157 3.52 -7.52 -21.28
N ARG A 158 2.24 -7.34 -20.96
CA ARG A 158 1.62 -7.98 -19.77
C ARG A 158 0.50 -8.90 -20.20
N SER A 159 0.41 -10.10 -19.63
CA SER A 159 -0.77 -10.92 -19.87
C SER A 159 -1.98 -10.27 -19.21
N PHE A 160 -3.14 -10.45 -19.84
CA PHE A 160 -4.40 -9.93 -19.36
C PHE A 160 -4.66 -10.45 -17.93
N THR A 161 -4.46 -11.76 -17.73
CA THR A 161 -4.68 -12.43 -16.45
C THR A 161 -3.71 -11.97 -15.36
N GLN A 162 -2.44 -11.71 -15.66
CA GLN A 162 -1.48 -11.15 -14.70
C GLN A 162 -1.91 -9.76 -14.21
N THR A 163 -2.46 -8.94 -15.11
CA THR A 163 -2.99 -7.62 -14.75
C THR A 163 -4.15 -7.76 -13.77
N MET A 164 -5.11 -8.66 -14.04
CA MET A 164 -6.22 -8.91 -13.11
C MET A 164 -5.76 -9.38 -11.72
N LEU A 165 -4.70 -10.19 -11.64
CA LEU A 165 -4.14 -10.62 -10.35
C LEU A 165 -3.48 -9.45 -9.59
N GLY A 166 -2.85 -8.53 -10.31
CA GLY A 166 -2.35 -7.27 -9.75
C GLY A 166 -3.48 -6.41 -9.19
N THR A 167 -4.57 -6.26 -9.93
CA THR A 167 -5.78 -5.55 -9.50
C THR A 167 -6.45 -6.25 -8.31
N LEU A 168 -6.50 -7.58 -8.28
CA LEU A 168 -7.01 -8.32 -7.13
C LEU A 168 -6.22 -7.99 -5.85
N ALA A 169 -4.89 -8.04 -5.90
CA ALA A 169 -4.07 -7.68 -4.75
C ALA A 169 -4.27 -6.22 -4.30
N HIS A 170 -4.46 -5.31 -5.27
CA HIS A 170 -4.83 -3.93 -5.03
C HIS A 170 -6.13 -3.81 -4.23
N GLU A 171 -7.21 -4.41 -4.72
CA GLU A 171 -8.53 -4.33 -4.10
C GLU A 171 -8.61 -5.09 -2.78
N MET A 172 -7.82 -6.16 -2.60
CA MET A 172 -7.69 -6.82 -1.30
C MET A 172 -7.14 -5.90 -0.21
N LEU A 173 -6.24 -4.97 -0.54
CA LEU A 173 -5.78 -3.98 0.44
C LEU A 173 -6.87 -2.98 0.80
N HIS A 174 -7.65 -2.53 -0.18
CA HIS A 174 -8.83 -1.68 0.09
C HIS A 174 -9.83 -2.41 0.98
N ALA A 175 -10.15 -3.67 0.66
CA ALA A 175 -11.04 -4.50 1.48
C ALA A 175 -10.50 -4.65 2.90
N PHE A 176 -9.22 -4.97 3.07
CA PHE A 176 -8.59 -5.10 4.39
C PHE A 176 -8.72 -3.82 5.22
N PHE A 177 -8.37 -2.66 4.65
CA PHE A 177 -8.53 -1.41 5.37
C PHE A 177 -9.98 -1.07 5.63
N HIS A 178 -10.87 -1.30 4.67
CA HIS A 178 -12.29 -1.05 4.88
C HIS A 178 -12.83 -1.87 6.05
N LEU A 179 -12.57 -3.18 6.08
CA LEU A 179 -13.11 -4.10 7.08
C LEU A 179 -12.61 -3.79 8.50
N TYR A 180 -11.35 -3.38 8.63
CA TYR A 180 -10.68 -3.33 9.93
C TYR A 180 -10.34 -1.91 10.43
N SER A 181 -10.30 -0.90 9.56
CA SER A 181 -9.98 0.46 10.00
C SER A 181 -11.16 1.10 10.72
N CYS A 182 -10.87 1.77 11.83
CA CYS A 182 -11.84 2.58 12.56
C CYS A 182 -12.24 3.81 11.74
N ASP A 183 -13.53 3.92 11.43
CA ASP A 183 -14.13 5.04 10.69
C ASP A 183 -15.00 5.96 11.57
N THR A 184 -15.25 5.58 12.82
CA THR A 184 -16.18 6.29 13.72
C THR A 184 -15.50 7.30 14.65
N CYS A 185 -14.27 7.05 15.10
CA CYS A 185 -13.64 7.86 16.14
C CYS A 185 -13.16 9.23 15.60
N SER A 186 -13.25 10.26 16.44
CA SER A 186 -12.95 11.65 16.03
C SER A 186 -11.49 11.88 15.63
N HIS A 187 -10.57 11.08 16.18
CA HIS A 187 -9.15 11.14 15.85
C HIS A 187 -8.87 10.58 14.44
N CYS A 188 -9.41 9.41 14.11
CA CYS A 188 -9.31 8.83 12.77
C CYS A 188 -10.00 9.73 11.73
N LYS A 189 -11.22 10.20 12.01
CA LYS A 189 -11.94 11.16 11.14
C LYS A 189 -11.11 12.41 10.82
N LYS A 190 -10.40 12.97 11.81
CA LYS A 190 -9.51 14.13 11.59
C LYS A 190 -8.33 13.84 10.68
N ARG A 191 -7.93 12.57 10.54
CA ARG A 191 -6.77 12.11 9.76
C ARG A 191 -7.10 11.62 8.36
N GLN A 192 -8.36 11.43 7.97
CA GLN A 192 -8.78 10.83 6.69
C GLN A 192 -8.11 11.42 5.42
N GLY A 193 -7.67 12.67 5.40
CA GLY A 193 -6.96 13.23 4.25
C GLY A 193 -5.50 12.77 4.10
N ALA A 194 -5.07 12.48 2.86
CA ALA A 194 -3.69 12.05 2.54
C ALA A 194 -2.61 13.01 3.06
N ARG A 195 -2.85 14.33 3.02
CA ARG A 195 -1.94 15.36 3.56
C ARG A 195 -1.67 15.22 5.08
N LYS A 196 -2.58 14.58 5.80
CA LYS A 196 -2.46 14.31 7.25
C LYS A 196 -1.98 12.88 7.53
N GLY A 197 -1.60 12.14 6.48
CA GLY A 197 -1.15 10.77 6.56
C GLY A 197 -2.26 9.74 6.82
N GLY A 198 -3.52 10.06 6.53
CA GLY A 198 -4.60 9.08 6.52
C GLY A 198 -4.90 8.56 5.12
N ASP A 199 -6.15 8.17 4.93
CA ASP A 199 -6.61 7.22 3.90
C ASP A 199 -6.58 7.82 2.50
N GLY A 200 -6.65 9.15 2.39
CA GLY A 200 -6.74 9.84 1.11
C GLY A 200 -8.18 10.04 0.65
N HIS A 201 -8.38 10.94 -0.31
CA HIS A 201 -9.70 11.17 -0.92
C HIS A 201 -10.07 10.02 -1.86
N SER A 202 -9.09 9.42 -2.53
CA SER A 202 -9.29 8.25 -3.39
C SER A 202 -9.02 6.92 -2.69
N GLY A 203 -8.71 6.92 -1.39
CA GLY A 203 -8.30 5.73 -0.64
C GLY A 203 -6.83 5.32 -0.81
N HIS A 204 -6.05 6.07 -1.60
CA HIS A 204 -4.64 5.78 -1.91
C HIS A 204 -3.66 6.71 -1.18
N GLY A 205 -3.99 7.10 0.05
CA GLY A 205 -3.12 7.91 0.89
C GLY A 205 -1.83 7.18 1.31
N PRO A 206 -0.92 7.87 2.04
CA PRO A 206 0.39 7.34 2.38
C PRO A 206 0.41 5.94 3.04
N ASN A 207 -0.58 5.63 3.88
CA ASN A 207 -0.65 4.33 4.54
C ASN A 207 -0.96 3.20 3.56
N TRP A 208 -1.79 3.47 2.55
CA TRP A 208 -2.06 2.53 1.48
C TRP A 208 -0.82 2.29 0.63
N CYS A 209 -0.15 3.35 0.18
CA CYS A 209 1.08 3.20 -0.62
C CYS A 209 2.17 2.44 0.15
N ASN A 210 2.37 2.75 1.44
CA ASN A 210 3.36 2.06 2.26
C ASN A 210 3.10 0.54 2.36
N ALA A 211 1.84 0.13 2.48
CA ALA A 211 1.45 -1.27 2.54
C ALA A 211 1.55 -1.94 1.16
N MET A 212 1.00 -1.31 0.13
CA MET A 212 0.90 -1.88 -1.22
C MET A 212 2.27 -2.21 -1.81
N VAL A 213 3.29 -1.34 -1.62
CA VAL A 213 4.64 -1.65 -2.14
C VAL A 213 5.27 -2.87 -1.47
N LYS A 214 4.89 -3.19 -0.23
CA LYS A 214 5.34 -4.42 0.45
C LYS A 214 4.56 -5.63 -0.01
N VAL A 215 3.26 -5.51 -0.20
CA VAL A 215 2.42 -6.55 -0.80
C VAL A 215 2.93 -6.90 -2.20
N GLN A 216 3.10 -5.91 -3.08
CA GLN A 216 3.61 -6.12 -4.44
C GLN A 216 4.97 -6.81 -4.43
N LYS A 217 5.90 -6.35 -3.58
CA LYS A 217 7.23 -6.95 -3.47
C LYS A 217 7.18 -8.39 -2.95
N ALA A 218 6.35 -8.66 -1.95
CA ALA A 218 6.19 -10.01 -1.41
C ALA A 218 5.62 -10.97 -2.47
N ILE A 219 4.63 -10.55 -3.26
CA ILE A 219 4.11 -11.35 -4.39
C ILE A 219 5.20 -11.53 -5.45
N GLN A 220 5.95 -10.46 -5.79
CA GLN A 220 7.01 -10.51 -6.79
C GLN A 220 8.10 -11.55 -6.46
N HIS A 221 8.41 -11.75 -5.17
CA HIS A 221 9.36 -12.78 -4.74
C HIS A 221 8.88 -14.21 -4.99
N GLN A 222 7.58 -14.40 -5.22
CA GLN A 222 6.98 -15.72 -5.41
C GLN A 222 6.64 -16.02 -6.86
N VAL A 223 6.77 -15.07 -7.79
CA VAL A 223 6.30 -15.25 -9.17
C VAL A 223 7.34 -14.80 -10.18
N ALA A 224 7.33 -15.40 -11.36
CA ALA A 224 8.29 -15.10 -12.43
C ALA A 224 7.90 -13.87 -13.28
N TRP A 225 6.63 -13.45 -13.23
CA TRP A 225 6.12 -12.31 -13.98
C TRP A 225 6.28 -11.00 -13.20
N ASN A 226 6.25 -9.86 -13.91
CA ASN A 226 6.41 -8.56 -13.29
C ASN A 226 5.09 -8.10 -12.64
N VAL A 227 5.03 -8.14 -11.31
CA VAL A 227 3.86 -7.77 -10.53
C VAL A 227 3.68 -6.26 -10.54
N ASN A 228 2.52 -5.81 -11.00
CA ASN A 228 2.12 -4.40 -10.96
C ASN A 228 0.73 -4.28 -10.33
N THR A 229 0.65 -3.59 -9.19
CA THR A 229 -0.60 -3.30 -8.49
C THR A 229 -1.09 -1.86 -8.73
N SER A 230 -0.60 -1.23 -9.78
CA SER A 230 -0.93 0.13 -10.22
C SER A 230 -0.60 1.22 -9.18
N THR A 231 0.36 0.96 -8.27
CA THR A 231 0.73 1.90 -7.18
C THR A 231 1.06 3.31 -7.68
N ALA A 232 1.83 3.44 -8.78
CA ALA A 232 2.16 4.75 -9.35
C ALA A 232 0.92 5.51 -9.85
N ALA A 233 0.01 4.81 -10.53
CA ALA A 233 -1.25 5.37 -11.00
C ALA A 233 -2.15 5.79 -9.82
N SER A 234 -2.21 4.99 -8.76
CA SER A 234 -2.92 5.31 -7.52
C SER A 234 -2.38 6.58 -6.84
N VAL A 235 -1.05 6.75 -6.79
CA VAL A 235 -0.46 7.98 -6.26
C VAL A 235 -0.86 9.17 -7.13
N ALA A 236 -0.81 9.05 -8.46
CA ALA A 236 -1.24 10.11 -9.37
C ALA A 236 -2.72 10.49 -9.17
N LEU A 237 -3.59 9.49 -8.99
CA LEU A 237 -5.01 9.69 -8.72
C LEU A 237 -5.23 10.40 -7.38
N GLU A 238 -4.54 9.98 -6.32
CA GLU A 238 -4.64 10.63 -5.02
C GLU A 238 -4.11 12.06 -5.06
N MET A 239 -2.99 12.29 -5.77
CA MET A 239 -2.51 13.65 -6.02
C MET A 239 -3.65 14.46 -6.64
N ARG A 240 -4.20 14.00 -7.78
CA ARG A 240 -5.29 14.67 -8.53
C ARG A 240 -6.50 14.99 -7.67
N THR A 241 -6.97 14.03 -6.88
CA THR A 241 -8.24 14.12 -6.14
C THR A 241 -8.13 14.94 -4.86
N SER A 242 -6.96 14.92 -4.19
CA SER A 242 -6.76 15.57 -2.89
C SER A 242 -5.84 16.79 -2.91
N GLY A 243 -5.14 17.01 -4.03
CA GLY A 243 -4.02 17.94 -4.13
C GLY A 243 -2.83 17.56 -3.24
N TRP A 244 -2.77 16.34 -2.70
CA TRP A 244 -1.60 15.85 -1.98
C TRP A 244 -0.41 15.71 -2.93
N VAL A 245 0.80 15.91 -2.40
CA VAL A 245 2.06 15.69 -3.13
C VAL A 245 2.94 14.79 -2.27
N PRO A 246 3.41 13.64 -2.80
CA PRO A 246 4.37 12.80 -2.10
C PRO A 246 5.65 13.56 -1.78
N ARG A 247 6.20 13.32 -0.59
CA ARG A 247 7.55 13.79 -0.27
C ARG A 247 8.60 12.89 -0.93
N ASP A 248 9.81 13.41 -1.11
CA ASP A 248 10.93 12.66 -1.68
C ASP A 248 11.23 11.36 -0.92
N ASP A 249 11.14 11.38 0.42
CA ASP A 249 11.33 10.19 1.26
C ASP A 249 10.26 9.12 1.02
N GLN A 250 9.07 9.52 0.59
CA GLN A 250 7.98 8.60 0.25
C GLN A 250 8.21 8.00 -1.14
N ILE A 251 8.53 8.83 -2.13
CA ILE A 251 8.86 8.39 -3.49
C ILE A 251 9.99 7.36 -3.46
N GLN A 252 11.07 7.66 -2.74
CA GLN A 252 12.21 6.75 -2.59
C GLN A 252 11.81 5.44 -1.90
N ARG A 253 11.01 5.51 -0.81
CA ARG A 253 10.57 4.33 -0.06
C ARG A 253 9.66 3.42 -0.89
N TRP A 254 8.87 4.02 -1.78
CA TRP A 254 7.95 3.31 -2.66
C TRP A 254 8.63 2.81 -3.93
N GLU A 255 9.94 3.06 -4.08
CA GLU A 255 10.74 2.61 -5.21
C GLU A 255 10.15 3.08 -6.56
N LEU A 256 9.43 4.22 -6.57
CA LEU A 256 8.83 4.79 -7.79
C LEU A 256 9.94 5.34 -8.69
N THR A 257 9.98 4.86 -9.93
CA THR A 257 11.01 5.19 -10.92
C THR A 257 10.78 6.53 -11.59
N SER A 258 11.75 7.01 -12.36
CA SER A 258 11.56 8.20 -13.21
C SER A 258 10.44 8.02 -14.25
N VAL A 259 10.21 6.79 -14.72
CA VAL A 259 9.12 6.45 -15.63
C VAL A 259 7.78 6.59 -14.90
N ASP A 260 7.68 6.08 -13.68
CA ASP A 260 6.49 6.22 -12.84
C ASP A 260 6.18 7.70 -12.57
N LEU A 261 7.18 8.48 -12.19
CA LEU A 261 7.04 9.91 -11.95
C LEU A 261 6.61 10.66 -13.22
N HIS A 262 7.10 10.27 -14.39
CA HIS A 262 6.67 10.86 -15.66
C HIS A 262 5.21 10.50 -15.98
N ALA A 263 4.81 9.24 -15.80
CA ALA A 263 3.42 8.82 -15.97
C ALA A 263 2.48 9.55 -15.00
N MET A 264 2.89 9.68 -13.74
CA MET A 264 2.18 10.46 -12.73
C MET A 264 2.01 11.94 -13.15
N ALA A 265 3.06 12.55 -13.68
CA ALA A 265 3.02 13.93 -14.18
C ALA A 265 2.11 14.10 -15.41
N GLN A 266 2.02 13.10 -16.29
CA GLN A 266 1.09 13.12 -17.42
C GLN A 266 -0.38 13.05 -16.95
N ILE A 267 -0.69 12.18 -15.99
CA ILE A 267 -2.03 12.07 -15.39
C ILE A 267 -2.40 13.39 -14.68
N TRP A 268 -1.45 13.98 -13.97
CA TRP A 268 -1.62 15.26 -13.29
C TRP A 268 -1.86 16.43 -14.27
N SER A 269 -1.04 16.54 -15.33
CA SER A 269 -1.07 17.66 -16.28
C SER A 269 -2.31 17.67 -17.19
N ARG A 270 -2.81 16.50 -17.62
CA ARG A 270 -4.04 16.38 -18.42
C ARG A 270 -5.32 16.86 -17.70
N SER A 271 -5.20 17.20 -16.42
CA SER A 271 -6.33 17.51 -15.54
C SER A 271 -6.38 18.96 -15.06
N THR A 272 -5.51 19.84 -15.57
CA THR A 272 -5.61 21.30 -15.31
C THR A 272 -6.35 22.00 -16.45
N PRO A 273 -7.59 22.47 -16.27
CA PRO A 273 -8.12 23.51 -17.14
C PRO A 273 -7.36 24.80 -16.81
N GLY A 274 -6.43 25.17 -17.69
CA GLY A 274 -5.61 26.36 -17.54
C GLY A 274 -4.18 26.03 -17.15
N GLY A 275 -3.30 26.04 -18.14
CA GLY A 275 -1.86 26.02 -17.92
C GLY A 275 -1.45 27.16 -16.99
N LEU A 276 -0.69 26.81 -15.96
CA LEU A 276 0.17 27.75 -15.28
C LEU A 276 1.59 27.26 -15.47
N SER A 277 2.21 27.79 -16.52
CA SER A 277 3.65 27.96 -16.57
C SER A 277 4.09 28.76 -15.34
N ARG A 278 4.95 28.17 -14.52
CA ARG A 278 5.98 28.87 -13.75
C ARG A 278 7.24 28.03 -13.77
#